data_AF-A0A8X7CUR6-F1
#
_entry.id   AF-A0A8X7CUR6-F1
#
_cell.length_a   1.000
_cell.length_b   1.000
_cell.length_c   1.000
_cell.angle_alpha   90.00
_cell.angle_beta   90.00
_cell.angle_gamma   90.00
#
_symmetry.space_group_name_H-M   'P 1'
#
loop_
_entity.id
_entity.type
_entity.pdbx_description
1 polymer ?
#
loop_
_entity_poly.entity_id
_entity_poly.type
_entity_poly.pdbx_seq_one_letter_code
_entity_poly.pdbx_strand_id
1 'polypeptide(L)'
;MERRCVLNSWSKEEVRAVIRYEWACGVSGTEIHNRLVEVYGPGVMSKQMVRRWCRTFSDGRQQVEDIPRAGRTRTATTDANVGKVDDMIRANRRITIDEVAEELGISHKRAQNIIHDILRYRKVSARWVPRQLTSTHEEQRMAVSLEHFMRYHEDGNDFLFRIVTGDETWVHHFTPESKAASME
;
A
#
# COMPACT_ATOMS: atom_id res chain seq x y z
N MET A 1 24.56 -8.68 -56.68
CA MET A 1 24.81 -8.24 -55.29
C MET A 1 23.47 -7.90 -54.67
N GLU A 2 22.93 -8.81 -53.86
CA GLU A 2 21.65 -8.58 -53.17
C GLU A 2 21.83 -7.43 -52.16
N ARG A 3 20.93 -6.45 -52.21
CA ARG A 3 20.87 -5.38 -51.21
C ARG A 3 20.41 -6.02 -49.91
N ARG A 4 21.35 -6.30 -48.99
CA ARG A 4 21.00 -6.73 -47.63
C ARG A 4 20.27 -5.58 -46.94
N CYS A 5 19.09 -5.88 -46.42
CA CYS A 5 18.27 -4.93 -45.69
C CYS A 5 18.87 -4.77 -44.28
N VAL A 6 19.16 -3.53 -43.88
CA VAL A 6 19.64 -3.21 -42.53
C VAL A 6 18.42 -2.85 -41.68
N LEU A 7 18.20 -3.58 -40.58
CA LEU A 7 17.14 -3.32 -39.63
C LEU A 7 17.56 -2.18 -38.70
N ASN A 8 16.86 -1.04 -38.80
CA ASN A 8 17.17 0.17 -38.04
C ASN A 8 16.57 0.20 -36.62
N SER A 9 15.82 -0.84 -36.23
CA SER A 9 15.24 -1.00 -34.90
C SER A 9 15.14 -2.48 -34.54
N TRP A 10 15.47 -2.84 -33.30
CA TRP A 10 15.46 -4.21 -32.80
C TRP A 10 15.16 -4.24 -31.30
N SER A 11 14.57 -5.33 -30.81
CA SER A 11 14.40 -5.57 -29.37
C SER A 11 15.54 -6.43 -28.81
N LYS A 12 15.73 -6.40 -27.48
CA LYS A 12 16.76 -7.23 -26.84
C LYS A 12 16.44 -8.72 -26.98
N GLU A 13 15.15 -9.04 -26.92
CA GLU A 13 14.61 -10.40 -27.01
C GLU A 13 14.81 -10.97 -28.42
N GLU A 14 14.57 -10.15 -29.45
CA GLU A 14 14.81 -10.50 -30.86
C GLU A 14 16.27 -10.88 -31.10
N VAL A 15 17.20 -10.00 -30.72
CA VAL A 15 18.65 -10.24 -30.89
C VAL A 15 19.09 -11.50 -30.13
N ARG A 16 18.57 -11.73 -28.92
CA ARG A 16 18.87 -12.94 -28.14
C ARG A 16 18.31 -14.21 -28.76
N ALA A 17 17.14 -14.14 -29.41
CA ALA A 17 16.57 -15.26 -30.15
C ALA A 17 17.45 -15.62 -31.36
N VAL A 18 17.95 -14.63 -32.10
CA VAL A 18 18.90 -14.85 -33.21
C VAL A 18 20.21 -15.46 -32.68
N ILE A 19 20.75 -14.96 -31.57
CA ILE A 19 21.95 -15.55 -30.93
C ILE A 19 21.69 -17.02 -30.56
N ARG A 20 20.52 -17.34 -29.99
CA ARG A 20 20.16 -18.71 -29.61
C ARG A 20 20.08 -19.62 -30.82
N TYR A 21 19.49 -19.17 -31.92
CA TYR A 21 19.40 -19.90 -33.17
C TYR A 21 20.79 -20.16 -33.77
N GLU A 22 21.60 -19.13 -33.97
CA GLU A 22 22.93 -19.23 -34.56
C GLU A 22 23.89 -20.07 -33.71
N TRP A 23 23.80 -19.96 -32.38
CA TRP A 23 24.54 -20.81 -31.45
C TRP A 23 24.13 -22.29 -31.60
N ALA A 24 22.84 -22.58 -31.74
CA ALA A 24 22.36 -23.95 -31.97
C ALA A 24 22.80 -24.51 -33.33
N CYS A 25 23.03 -23.64 -34.33
CA CYS A 25 23.66 -23.98 -35.61
C CYS A 25 25.18 -24.20 -35.51
N GLY A 26 25.79 -24.09 -34.32
CA GLY A 26 27.22 -24.31 -34.11
C GLY A 26 28.11 -23.13 -34.51
N VAL A 27 27.54 -21.94 -34.72
CA VAL A 27 28.28 -20.75 -35.15
C VAL A 27 29.06 -20.17 -33.96
N SER A 28 30.32 -19.79 -34.19
CA SER A 28 31.15 -19.20 -33.13
C SER A 28 30.61 -17.83 -32.69
N GLY A 29 30.67 -17.51 -31.40
CA GLY A 29 30.16 -16.22 -30.90
C GLY A 29 30.80 -14.97 -31.52
N THR A 30 32.00 -15.09 -32.12
CA THR A 30 32.61 -14.01 -32.91
C THR A 30 31.88 -13.80 -34.23
N GLU A 31 31.55 -14.90 -34.91
CA GLU A 31 30.85 -14.88 -36.19
C GLU A 31 29.39 -14.45 -36.02
N ILE A 32 28.72 -14.89 -34.96
CA ILE A 32 27.38 -14.41 -34.58
C ILE A 32 27.37 -12.90 -34.43
N HIS A 33 28.37 -12.33 -33.73
CA HIS A 33 28.48 -10.88 -33.57
C HIS A 33 28.62 -10.15 -34.91
N ASN A 34 29.44 -10.67 -35.84
CA ASN A 34 29.62 -10.05 -37.16
C ASN A 34 28.32 -10.03 -37.96
N ARG A 35 27.58 -11.15 -37.97
CA ARG A 35 26.28 -11.27 -38.62
C ARG A 35 25.24 -10.31 -38.02
N LEU A 36 25.23 -10.20 -36.69
CA LEU A 36 24.36 -9.25 -36.01
C LEU A 36 24.68 -7.80 -36.38
N VAL A 37 25.96 -7.43 -36.42
CA VAL A 37 26.37 -6.07 -36.81
C VAL A 37 26.01 -5.75 -38.27
N GLU A 38 26.09 -6.75 -39.15
CA GLU A 38 25.72 -6.59 -40.56
C GLU A 38 24.22 -6.35 -40.76
N VAL A 39 23.37 -7.01 -39.96
CA VAL A 39 21.90 -6.91 -40.09
C VAL A 39 21.32 -5.77 -39.23
N TYR A 40 21.79 -5.59 -38.01
CA TYR A 40 21.22 -4.69 -36.99
C TYR A 40 22.08 -3.45 -36.70
N GLY A 41 23.24 -3.34 -37.37
CA GLY A 41 24.17 -2.24 -37.20
C GLY A 41 25.13 -2.38 -36.00
N PRO A 42 26.13 -1.49 -35.89
CA PRO A 42 27.19 -1.58 -34.89
C PRO A 42 26.70 -1.40 -33.43
N GLY A 43 25.50 -0.85 -33.24
CA GLY A 43 24.90 -0.61 -31.92
C GLY A 43 24.17 -1.80 -31.30
N VAL A 44 24.08 -2.95 -31.99
CA VAL A 44 23.20 -4.07 -31.60
C VAL A 44 23.53 -4.68 -30.23
N MET A 45 24.72 -5.23 -30.08
CA MET A 45 25.14 -5.93 -28.87
C MET A 45 26.65 -6.10 -28.92
N SER A 46 27.34 -5.87 -27.80
CA SER A 46 28.78 -6.07 -27.75
C SER A 46 29.14 -7.55 -27.93
N LYS A 47 30.28 -7.82 -28.56
CA LYS A 47 30.86 -9.16 -28.71
C LYS A 47 30.96 -9.94 -27.40
N GLN A 48 31.23 -9.24 -26.28
CA GLN A 48 31.27 -9.85 -24.95
C GLN A 48 29.90 -10.34 -24.49
N MET A 49 28.83 -9.57 -24.76
CA MET A 49 27.48 -9.94 -24.40
C MET A 49 26.96 -11.10 -25.26
N VAL A 50 27.30 -11.14 -26.55
CA VAL A 50 27.00 -12.30 -27.43
C VAL A 50 27.62 -13.57 -26.87
N ARG A 51 28.91 -13.54 -26.52
CA ARG A 51 29.61 -14.68 -25.90
C ARG A 51 28.99 -15.10 -24.57
N ARG A 52 28.54 -14.13 -23.75
CA ARG A 52 27.84 -14.40 -22.49
C ARG A 52 26.52 -15.14 -22.76
N TRP A 53 25.74 -14.74 -23.75
CA TRP A 53 24.52 -15.43 -24.13
C TRP A 53 24.78 -16.84 -24.66
N CYS A 54 25.75 -17.03 -25.56
CA CYS A 54 26.18 -18.36 -26.00
C CYS A 54 26.51 -19.27 -24.80
N ARG A 55 27.29 -18.76 -23.84
CA ARG A 55 27.61 -19.52 -22.61
C ARG A 55 26.36 -19.84 -21.80
N THR A 56 25.46 -18.87 -21.62
CA THR A 56 24.22 -19.06 -20.87
C THR A 56 23.33 -20.14 -21.52
N PHE A 57 23.31 -20.23 -22.85
CA PHE A 57 22.61 -21.29 -23.57
C PHE A 57 23.32 -22.64 -23.45
N SER A 58 24.65 -22.67 -23.50
CA SER A 58 25.44 -23.87 -23.20
C SER A 58 25.23 -24.38 -21.77
N ASP A 59 24.99 -23.48 -20.82
CA ASP A 59 24.69 -23.81 -19.42
C ASP A 59 23.23 -24.26 -19.21
N GLY A 60 22.45 -24.44 -20.28
CA GLY A 60 21.11 -25.05 -20.25
C GLY A 60 19.93 -24.09 -20.14
N ARG A 61 20.15 -22.76 -20.17
CA ARG A 61 19.04 -21.80 -20.20
C ARG A 61 18.33 -21.83 -21.55
N GLN A 62 17.00 -21.86 -21.56
CA GLN A 62 16.21 -21.81 -22.80
C GLN A 62 15.54 -20.45 -23.06
N GLN A 63 15.28 -19.67 -22.00
CA GLN A 63 14.56 -18.39 -22.10
C GLN A 63 15.47 -17.25 -22.59
N VAL A 64 14.92 -16.38 -23.43
CA VAL A 64 15.61 -15.19 -23.98
C VAL A 64 15.29 -13.91 -23.19
N GLU A 65 14.21 -13.93 -22.42
CA GLU A 65 13.75 -12.84 -21.56
C GLU A 65 14.67 -12.67 -20.36
N ASP A 66 14.78 -11.45 -19.81
CA ASP A 66 15.48 -11.23 -18.55
C ASP A 66 14.79 -12.00 -17.41
N ILE A 67 15.57 -12.74 -16.62
CA ILE A 67 15.06 -13.39 -15.41
C ILE A 67 14.64 -12.29 -14.43
N PRO A 68 13.48 -12.41 -13.76
CA PRO A 68 13.07 -11.49 -12.71
C PRO A 68 14.21 -11.31 -11.71
N ARG A 69 14.73 -10.09 -11.60
CA ARG A 69 15.76 -9.80 -10.61
C ARG A 69 15.10 -9.80 -9.24
N ALA A 70 15.61 -10.62 -8.32
CA ALA A 70 15.33 -10.40 -6.91
C ALA A 70 15.86 -9.00 -6.56
N GLY A 71 14.95 -8.05 -6.38
CA GLY A 71 15.31 -6.72 -5.90
C GLY A 71 15.96 -6.81 -4.51
N ARG A 72 16.49 -5.69 -4.02
CA ARG A 72 16.91 -5.60 -2.62
C ARG A 72 15.70 -5.91 -1.73
N THR A 73 15.80 -6.92 -0.87
CA THR A 73 14.75 -7.24 0.10
C THR A 73 14.43 -5.99 0.91
N ARG A 74 13.15 -5.62 0.98
CA ARG A 74 12.68 -4.53 1.84
C ARG A 74 12.76 -5.04 3.28
N THR A 75 13.92 -4.91 3.91
CA THR A 75 14.18 -5.40 5.27
C THR A 75 13.14 -4.94 6.31
N ALA A 76 12.51 -3.79 6.09
CA ALA A 76 11.50 -3.24 7.01
C ALA A 76 10.04 -3.63 6.70
N THR A 77 9.71 -4.04 5.47
CA THR A 77 8.32 -4.36 5.05
C THR A 77 8.20 -5.85 4.74
N THR A 78 8.49 -6.68 5.75
CA THR A 78 8.25 -8.12 5.70
C THR A 78 6.82 -8.41 6.14
N ASP A 79 6.24 -9.52 5.69
CA ASP A 79 4.89 -9.95 6.13
C ASP A 79 4.82 -10.14 7.65
N ALA A 80 5.92 -10.57 8.26
CA ALA A 80 6.05 -10.67 9.72
C ALA A 80 5.89 -9.31 10.43
N ASN A 81 6.57 -8.26 9.92
CA ASN A 81 6.42 -6.92 10.47
C ASN A 81 5.02 -6.37 10.25
N VAL A 82 4.42 -6.62 9.08
CA VAL A 82 3.04 -6.20 8.80
C VAL A 82 2.05 -6.84 9.77
N GLY A 83 2.19 -8.14 10.03
CA GLY A 83 1.39 -8.86 11.03
C GLY A 83 1.57 -8.27 12.44
N LYS A 84 2.82 -8.06 12.87
CA LYS A 84 3.11 -7.47 14.19
C LYS A 84 2.51 -6.07 14.35
N VAL A 85 2.54 -5.23 13.30
CA VAL A 85 1.86 -3.91 13.33
C VAL A 85 0.34 -4.08 13.51
N ASP A 86 -0.31 -5.00 12.80
CA ASP A 86 -1.75 -5.23 12.95
C ASP A 86 -2.12 -5.68 14.37
N ASP A 87 -1.34 -6.61 14.94
CA ASP A 87 -1.53 -7.10 16.30
C ASP A 87 -1.39 -5.97 17.34
N MET A 88 -0.36 -5.12 17.20
CA MET A 88 -0.14 -3.97 18.08
C MET A 88 -1.31 -2.98 18.04
N ILE A 89 -1.83 -2.67 16.85
CA ILE A 89 -3.00 -1.78 16.69
C ILE A 89 -4.26 -2.42 17.27
N ARG A 90 -4.47 -3.73 17.11
CA ARG A 90 -5.62 -4.44 17.66
C ARG A 90 -5.60 -4.46 19.19
N ALA A 91 -4.43 -4.67 19.79
CA ALA A 91 -4.24 -4.64 21.23
C ALA A 91 -4.43 -3.23 21.81
N ASN A 92 -3.90 -2.20 21.15
CA ASN A 92 -4.07 -0.82 21.57
C ASN A 92 -4.42 0.09 20.39
N ARG A 93 -5.71 0.45 20.28
CA ARG A 93 -6.23 1.34 19.23
C ARG A 93 -5.72 2.78 19.32
N ARG A 94 -5.01 3.14 20.39
CA ARG A 94 -4.42 4.48 20.61
C ARG A 94 -2.91 4.52 20.39
N ILE A 95 -2.29 3.42 19.94
CA ILE A 95 -0.86 3.36 19.69
C ILE A 95 -0.42 4.40 18.66
N THR A 96 0.74 5.01 18.91
CA THR A 96 1.35 6.01 18.03
C THR A 96 2.25 5.34 16.99
N ILE A 97 2.51 6.07 15.89
CA ILE A 97 3.44 5.59 14.86
C ILE A 97 4.86 5.46 15.42
N ASP A 98 5.25 6.32 16.36
CA ASP A 98 6.57 6.29 16.99
C ASP A 98 6.77 5.04 17.85
N GLU A 99 5.78 4.68 18.68
CA GLU A 99 5.82 3.43 19.47
C GLU A 99 5.93 2.20 18.57
N VAL A 100 5.19 2.18 17.44
CA VAL A 100 5.30 1.10 16.45
C VAL A 100 6.69 1.05 15.80
N ALA A 101 7.26 2.22 15.49
CA ALA A 101 8.57 2.33 14.86
C ALA A 101 9.68 1.84 15.79
N GLU A 102 9.64 2.25 17.05
CA GLU A 102 10.58 1.85 18.11
C GLU A 102 10.54 0.34 18.37
N GLU A 103 9.35 -0.22 18.59
CA GLU A 103 9.14 -1.64 18.88
C GLU A 103 9.57 -2.58 17.73
N LEU A 104 9.56 -2.08 16.49
CA LEU A 104 9.98 -2.83 15.31
C LEU A 104 11.39 -2.49 14.84
N GLY A 105 12.05 -1.50 15.44
CA GLY A 105 13.35 -1.01 15.00
C GLY A 105 13.35 -0.50 13.55
N ILE A 106 12.21 0.04 13.08
CA ILE A 106 12.06 0.59 11.73
C ILE A 106 11.90 2.11 11.79
N SER A 107 12.17 2.80 10.69
CA SER A 107 11.94 4.25 10.63
C SER A 107 10.45 4.59 10.75
N HIS A 108 10.12 5.72 11.39
CA HIS A 108 8.76 6.29 11.47
C HIS A 108 8.01 6.24 10.14
N LYS A 109 8.64 6.68 9.05
CA LYS A 109 8.00 6.70 7.73
C LYS A 109 7.59 5.31 7.24
N ARG A 110 8.34 4.27 7.59
CA ARG A 110 8.02 2.87 7.22
C ARG A 110 6.88 2.34 8.06
N ALA A 111 6.87 2.60 9.36
CA ALA A 111 5.72 2.28 10.22
C ALA A 111 4.46 2.97 9.68
N GLN A 112 4.52 4.27 9.38
CA GLN A 112 3.43 5.03 8.77
C GLN A 112 2.91 4.39 7.47
N ASN A 113 3.82 4.03 6.55
CA ASN A 113 3.45 3.40 5.28
C ASN A 113 2.79 2.02 5.50
N ILE A 114 3.26 1.22 6.47
CA ILE A 114 2.64 -0.08 6.78
C ILE A 114 1.21 0.14 7.29
N ILE A 115 1.02 1.09 8.21
CA ILE A 115 -0.28 1.38 8.82
C ILE A 115 -1.28 1.89 7.77
N HIS A 116 -0.89 2.88 6.95
CA HIS A 116 -1.81 3.55 6.03
C HIS A 116 -1.92 2.91 4.65
N ASP A 117 -0.81 2.51 4.03
CA ASP A 117 -0.80 2.07 2.63
C ASP A 117 -1.01 0.56 2.52
N ILE A 118 -0.49 -0.22 3.47
CA ILE A 118 -0.55 -1.68 3.44
C ILE A 118 -1.78 -2.17 4.20
N LEU A 119 -1.89 -1.85 5.49
CA LEU A 119 -3.01 -2.27 6.35
C LEU A 119 -4.28 -1.43 6.16
N ARG A 120 -4.18 -0.28 5.47
CA ARG A 120 -5.30 0.64 5.18
C ARG A 120 -6.00 1.20 6.41
N TYR A 121 -5.33 1.24 7.57
CA TYR A 121 -5.86 1.94 8.74
C TYR A 121 -5.87 3.45 8.53
N ARG A 122 -6.82 4.12 9.20
CA ARG A 122 -6.95 5.57 9.23
C ARG A 122 -7.03 6.04 10.67
N LYS A 123 -6.40 7.18 10.95
CA LYS A 123 -6.56 7.87 12.24
C LYS A 123 -7.97 8.45 12.31
N VAL A 124 -8.66 8.17 13.41
CA VAL A 124 -9.95 8.78 13.74
C VAL A 124 -9.79 9.52 15.06
N SER A 125 -10.32 10.74 15.15
CA SER A 125 -10.30 11.51 16.40
C SER A 125 -11.23 10.87 17.43
N ALA A 126 -10.80 10.87 18.69
CA ALA A 126 -11.65 10.45 19.79
C ALA A 126 -12.91 11.33 19.87
N ARG A 127 -14.05 10.73 20.21
CA ARG A 127 -15.30 11.44 20.48
C ARG A 127 -15.44 11.65 21.97
N TRP A 128 -15.84 12.86 22.37
CA TRP A 128 -16.23 13.13 23.75
C TRP A 128 -17.49 12.33 24.07
N VAL A 129 -17.43 11.60 25.19
CA VAL A 129 -18.58 10.86 25.73
C VAL A 129 -19.05 11.65 26.96
N PRO A 130 -20.35 11.98 27.09
CA PRO A 130 -20.85 12.83 28.18
C PRO A 130 -20.51 12.34 29.58
N ARG A 131 -20.43 11.01 29.76
CA ARG A 131 -20.17 10.39 31.06
C ARG A 131 -19.55 9.01 30.90
N GLN A 132 -18.68 8.65 31.83
CA GLN A 132 -18.26 7.26 32.03
C GLN A 132 -19.35 6.50 32.79
N LEU A 133 -19.99 5.55 32.12
CA LEU A 133 -21.08 4.77 32.71
C LEU A 133 -20.52 3.73 33.69
N THR A 134 -21.36 3.35 34.65
CA THR A 134 -21.13 2.18 35.52
C THR A 134 -21.96 1.02 34.96
N SER A 135 -21.66 -0.22 35.34
CA SER A 135 -22.43 -1.39 34.93
C SER A 135 -23.93 -1.22 35.20
N THR A 136 -24.30 -0.72 36.38
CA THR A 136 -25.70 -0.44 36.72
C THR A 136 -26.35 0.59 35.79
N HIS A 137 -25.64 1.68 35.44
CA HIS A 137 -26.17 2.65 34.48
C HIS A 137 -26.36 2.03 33.09
N GLU A 138 -25.45 1.16 32.64
CA GLU A 138 -25.56 0.46 31.36
C GLU A 138 -26.76 -0.47 31.32
N GLU A 139 -26.94 -1.29 32.37
CA GLU A 139 -28.07 -2.20 32.51
C GLU A 139 -29.41 -1.44 32.50
N GLN A 140 -29.53 -0.39 33.32
CA GLN A 140 -30.74 0.42 33.38
C GLN A 140 -31.05 1.08 32.04
N ARG A 141 -30.04 1.67 31.38
CA ARG A 141 -30.22 2.31 30.07
C ARG A 141 -30.64 1.30 29.01
N MET A 142 -30.05 0.10 29.00
CA MET A 142 -30.40 -0.96 28.07
C MET A 142 -31.82 -1.46 28.30
N ALA A 143 -32.21 -1.69 29.56
CA ALA A 143 -33.55 -2.13 29.92
C ALA A 143 -34.63 -1.13 29.46
N VAL A 144 -34.45 0.16 29.78
CA VAL A 144 -35.39 1.21 29.37
C VAL A 144 -35.42 1.37 27.85
N SER A 145 -34.26 1.32 27.19
CA SER A 145 -34.20 1.40 25.72
C SER A 145 -34.92 0.23 25.05
N LEU A 146 -34.78 -0.98 25.61
CA LEU A 146 -35.47 -2.18 25.12
C LEU A 146 -36.98 -2.07 25.32
N GLU A 147 -37.44 -1.60 26.48
CA GLU A 147 -38.86 -1.36 26.75
C GLU A 147 -39.46 -0.37 25.73
N HIS A 148 -38.79 0.76 25.49
CA HIS A 148 -39.21 1.73 24.48
C HIS A 148 -39.20 1.14 23.06
N PHE A 149 -38.20 0.33 22.73
CA PHE A 149 -38.12 -0.34 21.43
C PHE A 149 -39.29 -1.33 21.23
N MET A 150 -39.63 -2.13 22.24
CA MET A 150 -40.76 -3.06 22.20
C MET A 150 -42.09 -2.31 22.07
N ARG A 151 -42.28 -1.24 22.84
CA ARG A 151 -43.47 -0.38 22.70
C ARG A 151 -43.61 0.23 21.31
N TYR A 152 -42.51 0.74 20.74
CA TYR A 152 -42.53 1.23 19.37
C TYR A 152 -42.82 0.11 18.36
N HIS A 153 -42.38 -1.12 18.61
CA HIS A 153 -42.69 -2.27 17.75
C HIS A 153 -44.19 -2.61 17.76
N GLU A 154 -44.85 -2.50 18.90
CA GLU A 154 -46.28 -2.78 19.07
C GLU A 154 -47.17 -1.66 18.52
N ASP A 155 -46.88 -0.42 18.92
CA ASP A 155 -47.77 0.73 18.67
C ASP A 155 -47.33 1.60 17.48
N GLY A 156 -46.11 1.39 16.96
CA GLY A 156 -45.56 2.15 15.85
C GLY A 156 -45.49 3.66 16.12
N ASN A 157 -45.85 4.46 15.11
CA ASN A 157 -45.79 5.93 15.20
C ASN A 157 -46.81 6.52 16.18
N ASP A 158 -47.89 5.80 16.52
CA ASP A 158 -48.89 6.30 17.47
C ASP A 158 -48.30 6.49 18.87
N PHE A 159 -47.36 5.62 19.27
CA PHE A 159 -46.55 5.82 20.47
C PHE A 159 -45.76 7.13 20.42
N LEU A 160 -45.08 7.42 19.31
CA LEU A 160 -44.27 8.63 19.16
C LEU A 160 -45.12 9.91 19.19
N PHE A 161 -46.33 9.89 18.61
CA PHE A 161 -47.22 11.06 18.59
C PHE A 161 -47.73 11.47 19.99
N ARG A 162 -47.64 10.58 20.97
CA ARG A 162 -48.05 10.83 22.35
C ARG A 162 -46.92 11.38 23.22
N ILE A 163 -45.68 11.41 22.72
CA ILE A 163 -44.51 11.87 23.47
C ILE A 163 -44.39 13.39 23.38
N VAL A 164 -44.30 14.04 24.54
CA VAL A 164 -43.89 15.46 24.68
C VAL A 164 -42.60 15.49 25.49
N THR A 165 -41.55 16.11 24.95
CA THR A 165 -40.24 16.24 25.63
C THR A 165 -39.90 17.70 25.91
N GLY A 166 -39.04 17.91 26.91
CA GLY A 166 -38.46 19.21 27.25
C GLY A 166 -37.11 19.02 27.93
N ASP A 167 -36.20 19.96 27.70
CA ASP A 167 -34.88 20.04 28.35
C ASP A 167 -34.49 21.52 28.49
N GLU A 168 -33.59 21.82 29.43
CA GLU A 168 -33.09 23.17 29.68
C GLU A 168 -31.68 23.30 29.11
N THR A 169 -31.44 24.36 28.33
CA THR A 169 -30.12 24.65 27.77
C THR A 169 -29.65 26.02 28.22
N TRP A 170 -28.42 26.08 28.73
CA TRP A 170 -27.78 27.34 29.09
C TRP A 170 -27.47 28.17 27.84
N VAL A 171 -27.98 29.40 27.81
CA VAL A 171 -27.64 30.39 26.76
C VAL A 171 -26.69 31.42 27.36
N HIS A 172 -25.45 31.41 26.89
CA HIS A 172 -24.45 32.37 27.36
C HIS A 172 -24.72 33.76 26.76
N HIS A 173 -24.97 34.75 27.61
CA HIS A 173 -25.05 36.14 27.19
C HIS A 173 -23.64 36.76 27.17
N PHE A 174 -23.14 37.09 25.98
CA PHE A 174 -21.86 37.77 25.81
C PHE A 174 -22.08 39.26 25.60
N THR A 175 -21.54 40.09 26.50
CA THR A 175 -21.46 41.53 26.31
C THR A 175 -20.09 41.83 25.71
N PRO A 176 -19.99 42.27 24.43
CA PRO A 176 -18.70 42.62 23.86
C PRO A 176 -18.08 43.81 24.60
N GLU A 177 -16.83 43.68 24.99
CA GLU A 177 -16.07 44.79 25.58
C GLU A 177 -15.94 45.93 24.56
N SER A 178 -16.21 47.15 25.02
CA SER A 178 -15.91 48.33 24.21
C SER A 178 -14.39 48.49 24.10
N LYS A 179 -13.92 49.04 22.97
CA LYS A 179 -12.48 49.31 22.74
C LYS A 179 -11.83 50.11 23.87
N ALA A 180 -12.60 50.92 24.60
CA ALA A 180 -12.11 51.69 25.75
C ALA A 180 -11.88 50.83 27.01
N ALA A 181 -12.69 49.79 27.22
CA ALA A 181 -12.59 48.89 28.38
C ALA A 181 -11.44 47.87 28.26
N SER A 182 -10.96 47.58 27.03
CA SER A 182 -9.85 46.66 26.78
C SER A 182 -8.45 47.32 26.94
N MET A 183 -8.38 48.63 27.24
CA MET A 183 -7.12 49.36 27.39
C MET A 183 -6.77 49.72 28.85
N GLU A 184 -7.60 49.33 29.82
CA GLU A 184 -7.25 49.30 31.26
C GLU A 184 -6.68 47.93 31.64
#